data_AF-A0A258SBA0-F1
#
_entry.id   AF-A0A258SBA0-F1
#
_cell.length_a   1.000
_cell.length_b   1.000
_cell.length_c   1.000
_cell.angle_alpha   90.00
_cell.angle_beta   90.00
_cell.angle_gamma   90.00
#
_symmetry.space_group_name_H-M   'P 1'
#
loop_
_entity.id
_entity.type
_entity.pdbx_description
1 polymer ?
#
loop_
_entity_poly.entity_id
_entity_poly.type
_entity_poly.pdbx_seq_one_letter_code
_entity_poly.pdbx_strand_id
1 'polypeptide(L)'
;KDVGIIGVDSGWEIYVAGNGGIKTEVAQFLVKVKTDREVMEYSGAFLQLYREEARYLDRTVHYVERVGLDYVKKKILDDHEGRRALYARLVFALSVERDPWVERAKEGKLKHEFETITA
;
A
#
# COMPACT_ATOMS: atom_id res chain seq x y z
N LYS A 1 -1.30 -3.92 9.94
CA LYS A 1 -0.81 -3.90 8.55
C LYS A 1 -0.60 -2.45 8.17
N ASP A 2 0.45 -2.14 7.41
CA ASP A 2 0.70 -0.79 6.91
C ASP A 2 -0.46 -0.27 6.04
N VAL A 3 -1.01 -1.15 5.20
CA VAL A 3 -2.30 -0.99 4.51
C VAL A 3 -3.13 -2.25 4.72
N GLY A 4 -4.36 -2.10 5.19
CA GLY A 4 -5.31 -3.18 5.42
C GLY A 4 -6.57 -2.97 4.58
N ILE A 5 -6.96 -3.99 3.83
CA ILE A 5 -8.17 -3.99 3.00
C ILE A 5 -9.15 -4.99 3.59
N ILE A 6 -10.38 -4.55 3.85
CA ILE A 6 -11.47 -5.39 4.37
C ILE A 6 -12.62 -5.33 3.36
N GLY A 7 -12.99 -6.49 2.81
CA GLY A 7 -14.19 -6.64 1.99
C GLY A 7 -15.44 -6.66 2.85
N VAL A 8 -16.44 -5.88 2.45
CA VAL A 8 -17.77 -5.82 3.09
C VAL A 8 -18.84 -5.81 2.00
N ASP A 9 -20.09 -6.14 2.33
CA ASP A 9 -21.18 -6.24 1.33
C ASP A 9 -21.37 -4.97 0.49
N SER A 10 -20.93 -3.83 1.02
CA SER A 10 -21.06 -2.52 0.40
C SER A 10 -19.78 -2.01 -0.27
N GLY A 11 -18.75 -2.83 -0.42
CA GLY A 11 -17.48 -2.50 -1.09
C GLY A 11 -16.25 -2.87 -0.26
N TRP A 12 -15.30 -1.95 -0.18
CA TRP A 12 -13.99 -2.18 0.44
C TRP A 12 -13.65 -1.08 1.44
N GLU A 13 -13.27 -1.45 2.64
CA GLU A 13 -12.73 -0.52 3.64
C GLU A 13 -11.20 -0.57 3.63
N ILE A 14 -10.58 0.61 3.63
CA ILE A 14 -9.13 0.80 3.60
C ILE A 14 -8.70 1.36 4.95
N TYR A 15 -7.77 0.68 5.60
CA TYR A 15 -7.14 1.06 6.85
C TYR A 15 -5.64 1.25 6.63
N VAL A 16 -5.01 2.20 7.33
CA VAL A 16 -3.59 2.51 7.18
C VAL A 16 -2.87 2.60 8.53
N ALA A 17 -1.54 2.57 8.51
CA ALA A 17 -0.69 2.84 9.67
C ALA A 17 -0.81 1.82 10.83
N GLY A 18 -1.20 0.57 10.57
CA GLY A 18 -1.20 -0.46 11.61
C GLY A 18 0.16 -1.14 11.78
N ASN A 19 0.59 -1.36 13.02
CA ASN A 19 1.90 -1.94 13.34
C ASN A 19 1.76 -3.18 14.24
N GLY A 20 2.47 -4.25 13.89
CA GLY A 20 2.54 -5.48 14.70
C GLY A 20 3.92 -5.71 15.32
N GLY A 21 4.73 -4.66 15.47
CA GLY A 21 6.08 -4.72 16.03
C GLY A 21 6.10 -4.60 17.55
N ILE A 22 7.19 -4.05 18.10
CA ILE A 22 7.39 -3.87 19.56
C ILE A 22 6.22 -3.10 20.20
N LYS A 23 5.76 -2.03 19.54
CA LYS A 23 4.56 -1.29 19.90
C LYS A 23 3.45 -1.66 18.91
N THR A 24 2.44 -2.36 19.40
CA THR A 24 1.27 -2.73 18.59
C THR A 24 0.38 -1.52 18.39
N GLU A 25 0.05 -1.22 17.14
CA GLU A 25 -0.82 -0.10 16.77
C GLU A 25 -1.93 -0.58 15.85
N VAL A 26 -3.17 -0.21 16.18
CA VAL A 26 -4.35 -0.55 15.39
C VAL A 26 -4.35 0.32 14.12
N ALA A 27 -4.59 -0.30 12.97
CA ALA A 27 -4.70 0.43 11.72
C ALA A 27 -5.90 1.39 11.77
N GLN A 28 -5.74 2.60 11.22
CA GLN A 28 -6.74 3.66 11.27
C GLN A 28 -7.55 3.70 9.98
N PHE A 29 -8.87 3.92 10.09
CA PHE A 29 -9.76 3.97 8.94
C PHE A 29 -9.46 5.17 8.02
N LEU A 30 -9.12 4.89 6.77
CA LEU A 30 -8.89 5.90 5.74
C LEU A 30 -10.19 6.23 5.01
N VAL A 31 -10.76 5.24 4.29
CA VAL A 31 -11.91 5.45 3.40
C VAL A 31 -12.59 4.12 3.06
N LYS A 32 -13.86 4.20 2.63
CA LYS A 32 -14.59 3.10 2.01
C LYS A 32 -14.84 3.39 0.53
N VAL A 33 -14.52 2.44 -0.32
CA VAL A 33 -14.63 2.54 -1.78
C VAL A 33 -15.47 1.39 -2.34
N LYS A 34 -15.86 1.46 -3.62
CA LYS A 34 -16.78 0.49 -4.23
C LYS A 34 -16.08 -0.52 -5.13
N THR A 35 -14.93 -0.15 -5.69
CA THR A 35 -14.29 -0.93 -6.75
C THR A 35 -12.83 -1.25 -6.42
N ASP A 36 -12.35 -2.35 -6.99
CA ASP A 36 -10.95 -2.78 -6.83
C ASP A 36 -9.98 -1.75 -7.40
N ARG A 37 -10.39 -1.05 -8.47
CA ARG A 37 -9.62 0.06 -9.05
C ARG A 37 -9.43 1.21 -8.06
N GLU A 38 -10.48 1.56 -7.31
CA GLU A 38 -10.36 2.55 -6.25
C GLU A 38 -9.49 2.03 -5.10
N VAL A 39 -9.60 0.76 -4.73
CA VAL A 39 -8.69 0.17 -3.72
C VAL A 39 -7.23 0.39 -4.11
N MET A 40 -6.88 0.11 -5.38
CA MET A 40 -5.54 0.31 -5.91
C MET A 40 -5.13 1.79 -5.91
N GLU A 41 -6.00 2.69 -6.38
CA GLU A 41 -5.71 4.13 -6.45
C GLU A 41 -5.45 4.74 -5.05
N TYR A 42 -6.35 4.51 -4.09
CA TYR A 42 -6.24 5.11 -2.77
C TYR A 42 -5.09 4.52 -1.96
N SER A 43 -4.90 3.20 -2.02
CA SER A 43 -3.76 2.53 -1.36
C SER A 43 -2.43 2.96 -1.96
N GLY A 44 -2.35 3.01 -3.30
CA GLY A 44 -1.14 3.43 -3.99
C GLY A 44 -0.82 4.90 -3.77
N ALA A 45 -1.81 5.78 -3.72
CA ALA A 45 -1.61 7.18 -3.37
C ALA A 45 -1.06 7.34 -1.94
N PHE A 46 -1.58 6.59 -0.97
CA PHE A 46 -1.04 6.57 0.40
C PHE A 46 0.42 6.11 0.43
N LEU A 47 0.73 5.01 -0.27
CA LEU A 47 2.09 4.47 -0.33
C LEU A 47 3.06 5.45 -1.00
N GLN A 48 2.64 6.14 -2.06
CA GLN A 48 3.49 7.14 -2.71
C GLN A 48 3.72 8.35 -1.81
N LEU A 49 2.67 8.84 -1.14
CA LEU A 49 2.78 9.95 -0.20
C LEU A 49 3.76 9.60 0.93
N TYR A 50 3.65 8.37 1.46
CA TYR A 50 4.61 7.82 2.42
C TYR A 50 6.03 7.75 1.84
N ARG A 51 6.22 7.24 0.61
CA ARG A 51 7.55 7.18 -0.05
C ARG A 51 8.21 8.55 -0.20
N GLU A 52 7.41 9.60 -0.40
CA GLU A 52 7.88 10.96 -0.64
C GLU A 52 8.14 11.74 0.67
N GLU A 53 7.40 11.47 1.74
CA GLU A 53 7.41 12.30 2.96
C GLU A 53 7.91 11.58 4.23
N ALA A 54 8.09 10.27 4.19
CA ALA A 54 8.64 9.50 5.29
C ALA A 54 10.16 9.73 5.42
N ARG A 55 10.65 9.63 6.65
CA ARG A 55 12.08 9.70 6.96
C ARG A 55 12.70 8.31 6.88
N TYR A 56 14.02 8.26 6.75
CA TYR A 56 14.75 7.00 6.86
C TYR A 56 14.41 6.31 8.20
N LEU A 57 14.08 5.02 8.14
CA LEU A 57 13.59 4.18 9.26
C LEU A 57 12.20 4.54 9.82
N ASP A 58 11.43 5.40 9.15
CA ASP A 58 9.99 5.48 9.43
C ASP A 58 9.33 4.15 9.02
N ARG A 59 8.38 3.71 9.86
CA ARG A 59 7.30 2.80 9.46
C ARG A 59 6.12 3.68 9.06
N THR A 60 5.14 3.14 8.34
CA THR A 60 3.94 3.93 7.99
C THR A 60 3.25 4.51 9.24
N VAL A 61 3.29 3.79 10.37
CA VAL A 61 2.80 4.28 11.65
C VAL A 61 3.57 5.50 12.17
N HIS A 62 4.91 5.52 12.12
CA HIS A 62 5.71 6.66 12.59
C HIS A 62 5.46 7.90 11.73
N TYR A 63 5.31 7.69 10.42
CA TYR A 63 4.95 8.76 9.48
C TYR A 63 3.58 9.36 9.84
N VAL A 64 2.55 8.53 9.98
CA VAL A 64 1.18 9.00 10.28
C VAL A 64 1.08 9.60 11.69
N GLU A 65 1.78 9.07 12.68
CA GLU A 65 1.88 9.68 14.02
C GLU A 65 2.46 11.10 13.95
N ARG A 66 3.42 11.34 13.05
CA ARG A 66 4.08 12.64 12.89
C ARG A 66 3.23 13.67 12.14
N VAL A 67 2.60 13.29 11.03
CA VAL A 67 1.84 14.24 10.19
C VAL A 67 0.36 14.32 10.56
N GLY A 68 -0.16 13.31 11.26
CA GLY A 68 -1.58 13.16 11.59
C GLY A 68 -2.40 12.53 10.45
N LEU A 69 -3.41 11.72 10.81
CA LEU A 69 -4.31 11.11 9.82
C LEU A 69 -5.10 12.15 9.02
N ASP A 70 -5.46 13.28 9.64
CA ASP A 70 -6.21 14.35 8.96
C ASP A 70 -5.41 14.97 7.80
N TYR A 71 -4.09 15.10 7.96
CA TYR A 71 -3.22 15.54 6.87
C TYR A 71 -3.24 14.55 5.70
N VAL A 72 -3.13 13.25 6.01
CA VAL A 72 -3.21 12.18 5.00
C VAL A 72 -4.57 12.20 4.30
N LYS A 73 -5.67 12.35 5.04
CA LYS A 73 -7.02 12.45 4.47
C LYS A 73 -7.15 13.67 3.57
N LYS A 74 -6.62 14.83 3.96
CA LYS A 74 -6.64 16.03 3.11
C LYS A 74 -5.89 15.81 1.79
N LYS A 75 -4.75 15.14 1.82
CA LYS A 75 -3.93 14.86 0.63
C LYS A 75 -4.54 13.80 -0.30
N ILE A 76 -5.34 12.88 0.22
CA ILE A 76 -5.82 11.72 -0.53
C ILE A 76 -7.31 11.81 -0.83
N LEU A 77 -8.13 12.18 0.15
CA LEU A 77 -9.60 12.20 0.03
C LEU A 77 -10.08 13.52 -0.56
N ASP A 78 -9.54 14.64 -0.07
CA ASP A 78 -10.01 15.98 -0.45
C ASP A 78 -9.32 16.48 -1.74
N ASP A 79 -8.07 16.08 -1.97
CA ASP A 79 -7.30 16.41 -3.18
C ASP A 79 -7.32 15.26 -4.20
N HIS A 80 -8.38 15.23 -5.01
CA HIS A 80 -8.58 14.19 -6.02
C HIS A 80 -7.53 14.20 -7.14
N GLU A 81 -7.08 15.38 -7.57
CA GLU A 81 -6.05 15.51 -8.61
C GLU A 81 -4.68 15.10 -8.06
N GLY A 82 -4.34 15.56 -6.86
CA GLY A 82 -3.13 15.16 -6.15
C GLY A 82 -3.08 13.65 -5.89
N ARG A 83 -4.20 13.04 -5.47
CA ARG A 83 -4.31 11.58 -5.29
C ARG A 83 -3.99 10.83 -6.59
N ARG A 84 -4.61 11.22 -7.71
CA ARG A 84 -4.36 10.59 -9.02
C ARG A 84 -2.91 10.77 -9.45
N ALA A 85 -2.32 11.93 -9.20
CA ALA A 85 -0.92 12.21 -9.51
C ALA A 85 0.04 11.35 -8.67
N LEU A 86 -0.23 11.19 -7.36
CA LEU A 86 0.51 10.30 -6.46
C LEU A 86 0.44 8.86 -6.98
N TYR A 87 -0.76 8.36 -7.28
CA TYR A 87 -0.92 7.00 -7.79
C TYR A 87 -0.20 6.79 -9.13
N ALA A 88 -0.29 7.76 -10.04
CA ALA A 88 0.41 7.68 -11.33
C ALA A 88 1.94 7.60 -11.17
N ARG A 89 2.52 8.37 -10.24
CA ARG A 89 3.97 8.29 -9.94
C ARG A 89 4.35 6.93 -9.36
N LEU A 90 3.51 6.34 -8.51
CA LEU A 90 3.76 4.98 -8.01
C LEU A 90 3.77 3.97 -9.15
N VAL A 91 2.75 3.99 -10.02
CA VAL A 91 2.65 3.08 -11.16
C VAL A 91 3.85 3.24 -12.10
N PHE A 92 4.28 4.47 -12.36
CA PHE A 92 5.49 4.73 -13.15
C PHE A 92 6.73 4.13 -12.49
N ALA A 93 6.92 4.33 -11.18
CA ALA A 93 8.05 3.76 -10.45
C ALA A 93 8.06 2.23 -10.48
N LEU A 94 6.88 1.59 -10.47
CA LEU A 94 6.76 0.14 -10.58
C LEU A 94 6.96 -0.38 -12.02
N SER A 95 6.69 0.43 -13.04
CA SER A 95 6.79 0.00 -14.44
C SER A 95 8.20 -0.36 -14.91
N VAL A 96 9.21 0.15 -14.20
CA VAL A 96 10.63 -0.12 -14.47
C VAL A 96 11.23 -1.16 -13.54
N GLU A 97 10.49 -1.55 -12.49
CA GLU A 97 10.92 -2.55 -11.53
C GLU A 97 10.78 -3.95 -12.14
N ARG A 98 11.78 -4.80 -11.94
CA ARG A 98 11.71 -6.21 -12.31
C ARG A 98 11.37 -7.02 -11.08
N ASP A 99 10.27 -7.78 -11.13
CA ASP A 99 9.91 -8.65 -10.02
C ASP A 99 10.91 -9.80 -9.89
N PRO A 100 11.74 -9.83 -8.82
CA PRO A 100 12.77 -10.84 -8.66
C PRO A 100 12.18 -12.24 -8.43
N TRP A 101 10.94 -12.32 -7.93
CA TRP A 101 10.25 -13.59 -7.71
C TRP A 101 9.72 -14.18 -9.01
N VAL A 102 9.24 -13.34 -9.93
CA VAL A 102 8.81 -13.80 -11.26
C VAL A 102 10.00 -14.37 -12.04
N GLU A 103 11.14 -13.67 -12.04
CA GLU A 103 12.36 -14.15 -12.70
C GLU A 103 12.79 -15.51 -12.11
N ARG A 104 12.83 -15.63 -10.77
CA ARG A 104 13.23 -16.88 -10.11
C ARG A 104 12.25 -18.03 -10.35
N ALA A 105 10.94 -17.76 -10.29
CA ALA A 105 9.91 -18.78 -10.38
C ALA A 105 9.63 -19.24 -11.83
N LYS A 106 9.91 -18.43 -12.84
CA LYS A 106 9.60 -18.77 -14.25
C LYS A 106 10.83 -18.98 -15.12
N GLU A 107 11.91 -18.24 -14.87
CA GLU A 107 13.03 -18.10 -15.82
C GLU A 107 14.37 -18.60 -15.24
N GLY A 108 14.44 -18.87 -13.93
CA GLY A 108 15.65 -19.27 -13.23
C GLY A 108 15.89 -20.78 -13.13
N LYS A 109 17.16 -21.16 -12.87
CA LYS A 109 17.58 -22.54 -12.54
C LYS A 109 16.88 -23.11 -11.28
N LEU A 110 16.31 -22.23 -10.46
CA LEU A 110 15.64 -22.55 -9.19
C LEU A 110 14.12 -22.65 -9.33
N LYS A 111 13.58 -22.68 -10.55
CA LYS A 111 12.14 -22.84 -10.82
C LYS A 111 11.50 -24.00 -10.03
N HIS A 112 12.23 -25.10 -9.86
CA HIS A 112 11.80 -26.28 -9.11
C HIS A 112 11.43 -26.00 -7.65
N GLU A 113 11.97 -24.94 -7.02
CA GLU A 113 11.60 -24.53 -5.65
C GLU A 113 10.17 -23.98 -5.55
N PHE A 114 9.55 -23.64 -6.69
CA PHE A 114 8.21 -23.05 -6.77
C PHE A 114 7.19 -24.02 -7.38
N GLU A 115 7.60 -25.25 -7.68
CA GLU A 115 6.70 -26.30 -8.16
C GLU A 115 5.91 -26.88 -6.99
N THR A 116 4.62 -27.14 -7.21
CA THR A 116 3.77 -27.75 -6.19
C THR A 116 4.30 -29.14 -5.85
N ILE A 117 4.61 -29.39 -4.58
CA ILE A 117 4.98 -30.72 -4.12
C ILE A 117 3.75 -31.62 -4.24
N THR A 118 3.76 -32.55 -5.21
CA THR A 118 2.75 -33.60 -5.32
C THR A 118 3.07 -34.72 -4.33
N ALA A 119 2.07 -35.14 -3.57
CA ALA A 119 2.15 -36.28 -2.66
C ALA A 119 2.33 -37.61 -3.39
#